data_AF-A0A4E0QW01-F1
#
_entry.id   AF-A0A4E0QW01-F1
#
_cell.length_a   1.000
_cell.length_b   1.000
_cell.length_c   1.000
_cell.angle_alpha   90.00
_cell.angle_beta   90.00
_cell.angle_gamma   90.00
#
_symmetry.space_group_name_H-M   'P 1'
#
loop_
_entity.id
_entity.type
_entity.pdbx_description
1 polymer ?
#
loop_
_entity_poly.entity_id
_entity_poly.type
_entity_poly.pdbx_seq_one_letter_code
_entity_poly.pdbx_strand_id
1 'polypeptide(L)'
;MILMDNKLPTLEELDQMFADRYTMKDDAYRNYCSQPISDPPVVAGWMERSRFEREDSRDFKRRRDMSWDRRQRDRSWHDDRR
;
A
#
# COMPACT_ATOMS: atom_id res chain seq x y z
N MET A 1 7.08 41.37 24.54
CA MET A 1 8.28 40.62 24.08
C MET A 1 8.51 39.55 25.13
N ILE A 2 8.02 38.33 24.90
CA ILE A 2 8.18 37.25 25.88
C ILE A 2 9.63 36.79 25.76
N LEU A 3 10.41 37.08 26.79
CA LEU A 3 11.76 36.55 26.97
C LEU A 3 11.61 35.04 27.12
N MET A 4 11.76 34.30 26.03
CA MET A 4 11.87 32.85 26.10
C MET A 4 13.28 32.58 26.57
N ASP A 5 13.48 32.53 27.89
CA ASP A 5 14.58 31.77 28.45
C ASP A 5 14.56 30.41 27.75
N ASN A 6 15.71 29.97 27.20
CA ASN A 6 15.84 28.72 26.42
C ASN A 6 15.62 27.44 27.28
N LYS A 7 14.81 27.54 28.33
CA LYS A 7 14.46 26.47 29.24
C LYS A 7 13.20 25.81 28.71
N LEU A 8 13.29 24.50 28.49
CA LEU A 8 12.11 23.70 28.22
C LEU A 8 11.18 23.78 29.43
N PRO A 9 9.86 23.94 29.21
CA PRO A 9 8.90 23.96 30.30
C PRO A 9 8.95 22.62 31.06
N THR A 10 8.73 22.69 32.37
CA THR A 10 8.63 21.48 33.21
C THR A 10 7.33 20.73 32.93
N LEU A 11 7.23 19.48 33.40
CA LEU A 11 5.98 18.71 33.27
C LEU A 11 4.81 19.39 34.01
N GLU A 12 5.07 19.94 35.19
CA GLU A 12 4.06 20.65 35.98
C GLU A 12 3.54 21.90 35.25
N GLU A 13 4.45 22.66 34.61
CA GLU A 13 4.09 23.81 33.79
C GLU A 13 3.26 23.40 32.57
N LEU A 14 3.62 22.29 31.92
CA LEU A 14 2.86 21.74 30.79
C LEU A 14 1.47 21.24 31.21
N ASP A 15 1.38 20.53 32.33
CA ASP A 15 0.12 20.05 32.89
C ASP A 15 -0.80 21.22 33.20
N GLN A 16 -0.27 22.32 33.75
CA GLN A 16 -1.06 23.51 34.04
C GLN A 16 -1.45 24.28 32.78
N MET A 17 -0.55 24.45 31.81
CA MET A 17 -0.84 25.13 30.53
C MET A 17 -1.90 24.40 29.70
N PHE A 18 -1.95 23.07 29.79
CA PHE A 18 -2.88 22.24 29.02
C PHE A 18 -3.95 21.56 29.88
N ALA A 19 -4.20 22.08 31.10
CA ALA A 19 -5.14 21.50 32.05
C ALA A 19 -6.56 21.35 31.48
N ASP A 20 -6.99 22.31 30.66
CA ASP A 20 -8.31 22.31 30.04
C ASP A 20 -8.31 21.66 28.63
N ARG A 21 -7.18 21.12 28.15
CA ARG A 21 -7.07 20.54 26.79
C ARG A 21 -8.08 19.41 26.58
N TYR A 22 -8.77 19.44 25.45
CA TYR A 22 -9.83 18.48 25.09
C TYR A 22 -11.06 18.49 26.03
N THR A 23 -11.25 19.55 26.81
CA THR A 23 -12.47 19.77 27.59
C THR A 23 -13.39 20.76 26.88
N MET A 24 -14.61 20.98 27.40
CA MET A 24 -15.53 21.98 26.86
C MET A 24 -15.07 23.43 27.01
N LYS A 25 -14.04 23.68 27.82
CA LYS A 25 -13.40 24.99 27.96
C LYS A 25 -12.32 25.24 26.90
N ASP A 26 -11.84 24.19 26.23
CA ASP A 26 -10.90 24.30 25.13
C ASP A 26 -11.64 24.73 23.87
N ASP A 27 -11.53 26.01 23.54
CA ASP A 27 -12.16 26.60 22.37
C ASP A 27 -11.72 25.93 21.06
N ALA A 28 -10.45 25.54 20.94
CA ALA A 28 -9.94 24.88 19.75
C ALA A 28 -10.57 23.49 19.58
N TYR A 29 -10.66 22.73 20.67
CA TYR A 29 -11.32 21.43 20.68
C TYR A 29 -12.82 21.55 20.36
N ARG A 30 -13.52 22.48 21.02
CA ARG A 30 -14.96 22.71 20.76
C ARG A 30 -15.22 23.09 19.31
N ASN A 31 -14.40 23.99 18.76
CA ASN A 31 -14.51 24.39 17.36
C ASN A 31 -14.24 23.20 16.43
N TYR A 32 -13.23 22.37 16.71
CA TYR A 32 -12.96 21.16 15.95
C TYR A 32 -14.14 20.19 15.96
N CYS A 33 -14.74 19.92 17.12
CA CYS A 33 -15.90 19.04 17.24
C CYS A 33 -17.16 19.57 16.55
N SER A 34 -17.26 20.90 16.36
CA SER A 34 -18.39 21.51 15.65
C SER A 34 -18.30 21.39 14.13
N GLN A 35 -17.12 21.06 13.59
CA GLN A 35 -16.91 20.96 12.16
C GLN A 35 -17.60 19.70 11.60
N PRO A 36 -18.22 19.79 10.41
CA PRO A 36 -18.71 18.60 9.73
C PRO A 36 -17.54 17.67 9.37
N ILE A 37 -17.81 16.38 9.30
CA ILE A 37 -16.83 15.40 8.85
C ILE A 37 -16.48 15.72 7.39
N SER A 38 -15.20 16.00 7.11
CA SER A 38 -14.74 16.27 5.76
C SER A 38 -14.85 15.01 4.90
N ASP A 39 -15.34 15.17 3.68
CA ASP A 39 -15.30 14.09 2.71
C ASP A 39 -13.85 13.63 2.46
N PRO A 40 -13.63 12.33 2.20
CA PRO A 40 -12.32 11.83 1.85
C PRO A 40 -11.80 12.55 0.58
N PRO A 41 -10.48 12.81 0.50
CA PRO A 41 -9.92 13.53 -0.64
C PRO A 41 -10.08 12.72 -1.93
N VAL A 42 -10.63 13.36 -2.97
CA VAL A 42 -10.74 12.79 -4.31
C VAL A 42 -9.59 13.28 -5.16
N VAL A 43 -8.76 12.36 -5.67
CA VAL A 43 -7.65 12.69 -6.56
C VAL A 43 -8.11 12.56 -8.02
N ALA A 44 -8.29 13.70 -8.69
CA ALA A 44 -8.66 13.73 -10.09
C ALA A 44 -7.55 13.15 -10.99
N GLY A 45 -7.92 12.39 -12.02
CA GLY A 45 -6.95 11.79 -12.94
C GLY A 45 -6.08 10.71 -12.31
N TRP A 46 -6.48 10.15 -11.15
CA TRP A 46 -5.85 8.95 -10.60
C TRP A 46 -6.05 7.80 -11.59
N MET A 47 -5.05 7.58 -12.45
CA MET A 47 -5.04 6.44 -13.35
C MET A 47 -5.03 5.20 -12.47
N GLU A 48 -6.05 4.35 -12.60
CA GLU A 48 -5.86 2.96 -12.25
C GLU A 48 -4.56 2.53 -12.92
N ARG A 49 -3.69 1.83 -12.17
CA ARG A 49 -2.66 1.04 -12.81
C ARG A 49 -3.42 0.17 -13.78
N SER A 50 -3.41 0.58 -15.06
CA SER A 50 -3.96 -0.18 -16.14
C SER A 50 -3.43 -1.57 -15.91
N ARG A 51 -4.33 -2.53 -15.98
CA ARG A 51 -3.94 -3.93 -16.17
C ARG A 51 -3.25 -3.98 -17.53
N PHE A 52 -2.06 -3.38 -17.64
CA PHE A 52 -1.14 -3.61 -18.74
C PHE A 52 -0.93 -5.11 -18.71
N GLU A 53 -1.57 -5.74 -19.69
CA GLU A 53 -1.09 -6.96 -20.31
C GLU A 53 -0.99 -8.15 -19.35
N ARG A 54 -2.16 -8.63 -18.90
CA ARG A 54 -2.35 -10.09 -18.98
C ARG A 54 -2.85 -10.41 -20.38
N GLU A 55 -2.01 -10.12 -21.38
CA GLU A 55 -2.06 -10.88 -22.62
C GLU A 55 -1.99 -12.34 -22.22
N ASP A 56 -2.95 -13.09 -22.75
CA ASP A 56 -3.21 -14.48 -22.48
C ASP A 56 -1.93 -15.31 -22.68
N SER A 57 -1.12 -15.45 -21.63
CA SER A 57 0.15 -16.20 -21.63
C SER A 57 -0.09 -17.72 -21.66
N ARG A 58 -1.22 -18.16 -22.23
CA ARG A 58 -1.54 -19.57 -22.48
C ARG A 58 -0.88 -20.11 -23.75
N ASP A 59 -0.36 -19.25 -24.62
CA ASP A 59 0.26 -19.69 -25.88
C ASP A 59 1.78 -19.93 -25.79
N PHE A 60 2.46 -19.40 -24.77
CA PHE A 60 3.90 -19.66 -24.59
C PHE A 60 4.24 -21.08 -24.13
N LYS A 61 3.26 -21.83 -23.58
CA LYS A 61 3.48 -23.22 -23.13
C LYS A 61 3.36 -24.26 -24.24
N ARG A 62 2.56 -24.01 -25.29
CA ARG A 62 2.35 -25.02 -26.36
C ARG A 62 3.56 -25.22 -27.28
N ARG A 63 4.51 -24.27 -27.31
CA ARG A 63 5.71 -24.40 -28.16
C ARG A 63 6.90 -25.08 -27.48
N ARG A 64 6.91 -25.20 -26.15
CA ARG A 64 8.06 -25.78 -25.42
C ARG A 64 7.92 -27.29 -25.17
N ASP A 65 6.70 -27.83 -25.13
CA ASP A 65 6.49 -29.27 -24.87
C ASP A 65 6.78 -30.18 -26.08
N MET A 66 6.71 -29.68 -27.31
CA MET A 66 6.92 -30.50 -28.52
C MET A 66 8.40 -30.79 -28.86
N SER A 67 9.36 -30.31 -28.07
CA SER A 67 10.79 -30.50 -28.35
C SER A 67 11.41 -31.73 -27.68
N TRP A 68 10.76 -32.31 -26.66
CA TRP A 68 11.29 -33.49 -25.95
C TRP A 68 10.78 -34.81 -26.53
N ASP A 69 9.60 -34.84 -27.14
CA ASP A 69 9.00 -36.06 -27.72
C ASP A 69 9.68 -36.53 -29.02
N ARG A 70 10.30 -35.64 -29.80
CA ARG A 70 10.99 -36.07 -31.04
C ARG A 70 12.26 -36.87 -30.79
N ARG A 71 12.93 -36.72 -29.63
CA ARG A 71 14.17 -37.44 -29.34
C ARG A 71 13.96 -38.86 -28.80
N GLN A 72 12.72 -39.22 -28.45
CA GLN A 72 12.39 -40.56 -27.95
C GLN A 72 12.01 -41.53 -29.06
N ARG A 73 11.71 -41.06 -30.28
CA ARG A 73 11.31 -41.94 -31.40
C ARG A 73 12.49 -42.62 -32.10
N ASP A 74 13.70 -42.08 -31.98
CA ASP A 74 14.88 -42.60 -32.67
C ASP A 74 15.67 -43.66 -31.86
N ARG A 75 15.21 -44.02 -30.66
CA ARG A 75 15.84 -45.06 -29.82
C ARG A 75 15.03 -46.35 -29.70
N SER A 76 13.91 -46.47 -30.43
CA SER A 76 13.00 -47.61 -30.38
C SER A 76 13.15 -48.55 -31.59
N TRP A 77 14.38 -48.92 -31.92
CA TRP A 77 14.66 -50.07 -32.80
C TRP A 77 15.82 -50.84 -32.18
N HIS A 78 15.50 -51.77 -31.27
CA HIS A 78 16.23 -53.02 -30.98
C HIS A 78 15.69 -53.60 -29.67
N ASP A 79 14.42 -53.98 -29.66
CA ASP A 79 13.99 -55.16 -28.92
C ASP A 79 12.68 -55.62 -29.52
N ASP A 80 12.72 -56.72 -30.26
CA ASP A 80 11.67 -57.74 -30.33
C ASP A 80 11.89 -58.66 -31.54
N ARG A 81 11.99 -59.97 -31.22
CA ARG A 81 12.10 -61.18 -32.08
C ARG A 81 13.58 -61.53 -32.42
N ARG A 82 14.18 -62.59 -31.89
CA ARG A 82 13.68 -63.97 -31.77
C ARG A 82 14.71 -64.83 -31.03
#